data_AF-A0A7Y6PPS1-F1
#
_entry.id   AF-A0A7Y6PPS1-F1
#
_cell.length_a   1.000
_cell.length_b   1.000
_cell.length_c   1.000
_cell.angle_alpha   90.00
_cell.angle_beta   90.00
_cell.angle_gamma   90.00
#
_symmetry.space_group_name_H-M   'P 1'
#
loop_
_entity.id
_entity.type
_entity.pdbx_description
1 polymer ?
#
loop_
_entity_poly.entity_id
_entity_poly.type
_entity_poly.pdbx_seq_one_letter_code
_entity_poly.pdbx_strand_id
1 'polypeptide(L)'
;FAEGDEDSPEEHHEEHHEAQPEEHQEAQPEEQAEENHEAQPEEQAGEDHEAAPADDDAEPAQADPDEDGEHYSKFDVDGDGTDDAALEQEYEEAMGGIEPEIDPDAVEKELAARPEDAEMKPSITADQFRKIVRVVKKVVLDRMEKKMAKSSAKKMSKFSAGISIFSLLGLLLLFMPLVLARRYPGQGKTLFKYSALAALTFVVTVNLFGGVLFGMKTVQGALGGYTNPSLAIARGTFDTLDRNAEEYITMGKELFVPTLAQLQGNSEEQPSLLILENGKKIVKKAQVFVSVAKTVKKLDFVFKILPIILFGVSMILFALAIRPTLTEIIKLPMRAAAGEAGAGREVTKGALRRVWGELRATLCTLVVLSLLTVVSGFVLGRMVGPALDALLGYFSFAVSYLQFVDTASSTLVFVSLFGVILFLVLNLATLIVSMSFFLGKTQKIFQQRFNHGIPVGGHNGFFKWGVPAVLFVQVFPWLFAVVAAKVILKVNTSLLEGVTDADQVPWGKLMIAGPLLLVVGYLVLFWAARGIKAVRFLQKYKVT
;
A
#
# COMPACT_ATOMS: atom_id res chain seq x y z
N PHE A 1 64.38 -26.11 -0.13
CA PHE A 1 64.16 -27.00 -1.27
C PHE A 1 62.96 -26.50 -2.02
N ALA A 2 63.27 -25.62 -2.96
CA ALA A 2 62.38 -25.11 -3.98
C ALA A 2 62.53 -26.04 -5.19
N GLU A 3 61.47 -26.21 -5.96
CA GLU A 3 61.54 -26.51 -7.40
C GLU A 3 60.21 -26.06 -8.00
N GLY A 4 60.31 -25.21 -9.01
CA GLY A 4 59.22 -24.69 -9.82
C GLY A 4 59.35 -25.20 -11.26
N ASP A 5 58.92 -24.32 -12.16
CA ASP A 5 58.92 -24.38 -13.63
C ASP A 5 57.72 -25.14 -14.22
N GLU A 6 56.71 -24.45 -14.76
CA GLU A 6 56.66 -23.71 -16.05
C GLU A 6 56.85 -24.63 -17.27
N ASP A 7 55.77 -24.81 -18.05
CA ASP A 7 55.81 -24.63 -19.50
C ASP A 7 54.40 -24.80 -20.13
N SER A 8 53.93 -23.74 -20.79
CA SER A 8 53.09 -23.78 -21.99
C SER A 8 54.01 -23.44 -23.17
N PRO A 9 53.78 -23.89 -24.42
CA PRO A 9 52.90 -23.12 -25.31
C PRO A 9 52.25 -23.88 -26.49
N GLU A 10 51.54 -23.10 -27.31
CA GLU A 10 51.27 -23.20 -28.76
C GLU A 10 49.83 -23.45 -29.21
N GLU A 11 49.18 -22.31 -29.48
CA GLU A 11 48.01 -22.13 -30.34
C GLU A 11 48.42 -22.28 -31.82
N HIS A 12 47.66 -23.07 -32.58
CA HIS A 12 47.72 -23.07 -34.04
C HIS A 12 46.62 -22.19 -34.64
N HIS A 13 47.06 -21.13 -35.32
CA HIS A 13 46.32 -20.42 -36.36
C HIS A 13 46.31 -21.24 -37.66
N GLU A 14 45.16 -21.38 -38.31
CA GLU A 14 45.08 -21.42 -39.78
C GLU A 14 43.87 -20.60 -40.26
N GLU A 15 44.19 -19.64 -41.13
CA GLU A 15 43.29 -18.76 -41.86
C GLU A 15 42.64 -19.49 -43.04
N HIS A 16 41.40 -19.14 -43.36
CA HIS A 16 40.94 -19.19 -44.74
C HIS A 16 40.05 -17.96 -45.06
N HIS A 17 40.52 -17.24 -46.08
CA HIS A 17 39.95 -16.07 -46.72
C HIS A 17 38.78 -16.40 -47.67
N GLU A 18 38.19 -15.31 -48.18
CA GLU A 18 37.26 -15.14 -49.32
C GLU A 18 35.76 -15.21 -48.98
N ALA A 19 34.89 -14.30 -49.43
CA ALA A 19 34.99 -13.00 -50.11
C ALA A 19 33.59 -12.35 -50.01
N GLN A 20 33.51 -11.03 -49.88
CA GLN A 20 32.30 -10.25 -50.16
C GLN A 20 32.09 -10.15 -51.69
N PRO A 21 30.90 -9.71 -52.12
CA PRO A 21 30.89 -8.40 -52.76
C PRO A 21 29.80 -7.45 -52.24
N GLU A 22 30.11 -6.18 -52.51
CA GLU A 22 29.51 -4.91 -52.13
C GLU A 22 28.21 -4.55 -52.87
N GLU A 23 27.79 -3.28 -52.64
CA GLU A 23 26.79 -2.42 -53.31
C GLU A 23 25.44 -2.32 -52.55
N HIS A 24 24.92 -1.14 -52.15
CA HIS A 24 25.24 0.25 -52.48
C HIS A 24 24.92 1.21 -51.31
N GLN A 25 25.74 2.25 -51.21
CA GLN A 25 25.47 3.53 -50.56
C GLN A 25 24.42 4.33 -51.33
N GLU A 26 23.59 5.08 -50.61
CA GLU A 26 23.29 6.45 -50.98
C GLU A 26 23.01 7.26 -49.71
N ALA A 27 23.84 8.29 -49.52
CA ALA A 27 23.71 9.34 -48.52
C ALA A 27 23.84 10.67 -49.25
N GLN A 28 23.08 11.69 -48.84
CA GLN A 28 23.33 13.13 -49.01
C GLN A 28 22.13 13.92 -48.42
N PRO A 29 22.26 15.22 -48.08
CA PRO A 29 23.29 15.82 -47.22
C PRO A 29 22.70 16.82 -46.18
N GLU A 30 23.59 17.34 -45.34
CA GLU A 30 23.40 18.49 -44.44
C GLU A 30 23.05 19.79 -45.19
N GLU A 31 22.29 20.67 -44.55
CA GLU A 31 22.37 22.12 -44.82
C GLU A 31 22.28 22.88 -43.48
N GLN A 32 23.35 23.63 -43.21
CA GLN A 32 23.49 24.61 -42.13
C GLN A 32 22.76 25.91 -42.53
N ALA A 33 22.17 26.59 -41.54
CA ALA A 33 22.04 28.05 -41.59
C ALA A 33 22.15 28.61 -40.17
N GLU A 34 23.27 29.30 -39.96
CA GLU A 34 23.51 30.23 -38.85
C GLU A 34 22.54 31.41 -38.94
N GLU A 35 22.06 31.91 -37.80
CA GLU A 35 21.91 33.36 -37.66
C GLU A 35 22.16 33.80 -36.22
N ASN A 36 23.13 34.71 -36.11
CA ASN A 36 23.48 35.52 -34.95
C ASN A 36 22.27 36.22 -34.36
N HIS A 37 22.25 36.42 -33.03
CA HIS A 37 22.02 37.76 -32.52
C HIS A 37 22.67 37.99 -31.15
N GLU A 38 23.18 39.21 -31.02
CA GLU A 38 24.08 39.78 -30.03
C GLU A 38 23.60 39.75 -28.59
N ALA A 39 24.58 39.72 -27.69
CA ALA A 39 24.43 40.10 -26.30
C ALA A 39 24.48 41.63 -26.15
N GLN A 40 23.64 42.19 -25.28
CA GLN A 40 24.06 43.12 -24.22
C GLN A 40 22.99 43.24 -23.11
N PRO A 41 23.38 43.63 -21.88
CA PRO A 41 22.61 43.47 -20.66
C PRO A 41 21.91 44.77 -20.23
N GLU A 42 20.72 44.66 -19.62
CA GLU A 42 20.20 45.72 -18.74
C GLU A 42 19.58 45.13 -17.48
N GLU A 43 20.11 45.60 -16.35
CA GLU A 43 19.43 45.65 -15.06
C GLU A 43 18.11 46.42 -15.20
N GLN A 44 17.01 45.87 -14.69
CA GLN A 44 16.06 46.68 -13.95
C GLN A 44 15.16 45.81 -13.07
N ALA A 45 15.15 46.19 -11.79
CA ALA A 45 14.21 45.76 -10.78
C ALA A 45 12.78 46.10 -11.19
N GLY A 46 11.87 45.16 -10.92
CA GLY A 46 10.44 45.34 -11.03
C GLY A 46 9.76 44.24 -10.26
N GLU A 47 9.29 44.59 -9.06
CA GLU A 47 8.38 43.79 -8.25
C GLU A 47 7.16 43.42 -9.08
N ASP A 48 6.90 42.13 -9.27
CA ASP A 48 5.57 41.64 -9.62
C ASP A 48 5.26 40.45 -8.72
N HIS A 49 4.30 40.71 -7.82
CA HIS A 49 3.63 39.73 -7.00
C HIS A 49 3.01 38.66 -7.92
N GLU A 50 3.63 37.48 -7.98
CA GLU A 50 2.93 36.27 -8.41
C GLU A 50 1.82 36.01 -7.38
N ALA A 51 0.60 36.36 -7.81
CA ALA A 51 -0.63 35.99 -7.17
C ALA A 51 -0.62 34.48 -6.91
N ALA A 52 -0.70 34.11 -5.63
CA ALA A 52 -0.95 32.76 -5.21
C ALA A 52 -2.16 32.21 -5.99
N PRO A 53 -2.08 30.98 -6.54
CA PRO A 53 -3.25 30.37 -7.14
C PRO A 53 -4.34 30.29 -6.08
N ALA A 54 -5.49 30.86 -6.40
CA ALA A 54 -6.68 30.89 -5.58
C ALA A 54 -6.92 29.51 -4.96
N ASP A 55 -7.20 29.51 -3.66
CA ASP A 55 -7.66 28.37 -2.91
C ASP A 55 -8.83 27.72 -3.65
N ASP A 56 -8.55 26.60 -4.33
CA ASP A 56 -9.56 25.58 -4.56
C ASP A 56 -9.97 25.11 -3.17
N ASP A 57 -11.06 25.71 -2.69
CA ASP A 57 -11.90 25.18 -1.64
C ASP A 57 -12.17 23.72 -1.96
N ALA A 58 -11.34 22.86 -1.36
CA ALA A 58 -11.59 21.45 -1.31
C ALA A 58 -12.92 21.31 -0.57
N GLU A 59 -14.01 21.13 -1.33
CA GLU A 59 -15.28 20.74 -0.77
C GLU A 59 -15.00 19.64 0.27
N PRO A 60 -15.49 19.78 1.51
CA PRO A 60 -15.34 18.73 2.51
C PRO A 60 -15.84 17.45 1.86
N ALA A 61 -15.02 16.41 1.89
CA ALA A 61 -15.28 15.13 1.24
C ALA A 61 -16.76 14.79 1.41
N GLN A 62 -17.54 14.95 0.32
CA GLN A 62 -18.96 14.69 0.37
C GLN A 62 -19.12 13.28 0.91
N ALA A 63 -19.80 13.16 2.05
CA ALA A 63 -20.12 11.88 2.67
C ALA A 63 -20.61 10.95 1.57
N ASP A 64 -19.97 9.78 1.46
CA ASP A 64 -20.25 8.78 0.43
C ASP A 64 -21.79 8.62 0.37
N PRO A 65 -22.48 9.04 -0.72
CA PRO A 65 -23.94 9.16 -0.75
C PRO A 65 -24.68 7.82 -0.66
N ASP A 66 -23.92 6.72 -0.49
CA ASP A 66 -24.41 5.39 -0.20
C ASP A 66 -24.33 5.02 1.30
N GLU A 67 -24.21 5.96 2.25
CA GLU A 67 -24.57 5.69 3.65
C GLU A 67 -26.10 5.57 3.73
N ASP A 68 -26.58 4.38 3.34
CA ASP A 68 -27.89 3.85 3.72
C ASP A 68 -28.06 4.20 5.21
N GLY A 69 -29.06 5.02 5.56
CA GLY A 69 -29.20 5.74 6.85
C GLY A 69 -29.38 4.89 8.12
N GLU A 70 -28.68 3.76 8.21
CA GLU A 70 -28.46 2.99 9.43
C GLU A 70 -27.71 3.88 10.43
N HIS A 71 -28.41 4.22 11.52
CA HIS A 71 -27.85 4.96 12.63
C HIS A 71 -26.70 4.16 13.26
N TYR A 72 -25.47 4.47 12.90
CA TYR A 72 -24.29 3.87 13.51
C TYR A 72 -24.10 4.47 14.89
N SER A 73 -24.26 3.66 15.94
CA SER A 73 -23.84 4.12 17.27
C SER A 73 -22.32 4.07 17.39
N LYS A 74 -21.77 5.15 17.95
CA LYS A 74 -20.34 5.27 18.25
C LYS A 74 -19.86 4.28 19.31
N PHE A 75 -20.76 3.69 20.10
CA PHE A 75 -20.43 2.80 21.21
C PHE A 75 -20.89 1.36 21.02
N ASP A 76 -21.55 1.04 19.91
CA ASP A 76 -21.70 -0.34 19.46
C ASP A 76 -20.31 -0.82 19.01
N VAL A 77 -19.62 -1.60 19.86
CA VAL A 77 -18.26 -2.12 19.63
C VAL A 77 -18.24 -3.58 19.16
N ASP A 78 -19.29 -4.36 19.41
CA ASP A 78 -19.36 -5.77 18.98
C ASP A 78 -20.19 -5.99 17.70
N GLY A 79 -20.95 -4.97 17.28
CA GLY A 79 -21.74 -4.96 16.05
C GLY A 79 -23.11 -5.57 16.25
N ASP A 80 -23.56 -5.71 17.50
CA ASP A 80 -24.84 -6.33 17.83
C ASP A 80 -26.03 -5.35 17.73
N GLY A 81 -25.75 -4.08 17.41
CA GLY A 81 -26.75 -3.02 17.32
C GLY A 81 -27.12 -2.40 18.67
N THR A 82 -26.37 -2.71 19.73
CA THR A 82 -26.53 -2.12 21.06
C THR A 82 -25.26 -1.44 21.52
N ASP A 83 -25.43 -0.37 22.29
CA ASP A 83 -24.32 0.45 22.77
C ASP A 83 -23.69 -0.21 23.99
N ASP A 84 -22.35 -0.30 24.00
CA ASP A 84 -21.60 -0.67 25.21
C ASP A 84 -21.71 0.48 26.22
N ALA A 85 -22.73 0.42 27.07
CA ALA A 85 -23.00 1.44 28.09
C ALA A 85 -21.82 1.65 29.06
N ALA A 86 -21.00 0.61 29.29
CA ALA A 86 -19.81 0.75 30.13
C ALA A 86 -18.72 1.56 29.42
N LEU A 87 -18.52 1.32 28.13
CA LEU A 87 -17.61 2.12 27.31
C LEU A 87 -18.11 3.56 27.13
N GLU A 88 -19.41 3.76 26.95
CA GLU A 88 -20.02 5.09 26.89
C GLU A 88 -19.75 5.86 28.19
N GLN A 89 -19.96 5.21 29.35
CA GLN A 89 -19.70 5.84 30.64
C GLN A 89 -18.20 6.12 30.87
N GLU A 90 -17.32 5.16 30.57
CA GLU A 90 -15.86 5.36 30.67
C GLU A 90 -15.40 6.51 29.76
N TYR A 91 -16.02 6.63 28.59
CA TYR A 91 -15.79 7.68 27.64
C TYR A 91 -16.27 9.04 28.13
N GLU A 92 -17.50 9.15 28.63
CA GLU A 92 -18.05 10.40 29.17
C GLU A 92 -17.23 10.87 30.38
N GLU A 93 -16.74 9.94 31.20
CA GLU A 93 -15.85 10.25 32.31
C GLU A 93 -14.47 10.73 31.83
N ALA A 94 -13.91 10.13 30.77
CA ALA A 94 -12.60 10.50 30.24
C ALA A 94 -12.61 11.82 29.45
N MET A 95 -13.68 12.08 28.69
CA MET A 95 -13.86 13.25 27.83
C MET A 95 -14.65 14.38 28.50
N GLY A 96 -15.23 14.14 29.67
CA GLY A 96 -16.03 15.13 30.40
C GLY A 96 -15.26 16.43 30.64
N GLY A 97 -15.79 17.54 30.11
CA GLY A 97 -15.18 18.87 30.20
C GLY A 97 -14.20 19.23 29.08
N ILE A 98 -14.09 18.40 28.04
CA ILE A 98 -13.36 18.71 26.80
C ILE A 98 -14.38 19.05 25.73
N GLU A 99 -14.33 20.28 25.21
CA GLU A 99 -15.16 20.65 24.06
C GLU A 99 -14.66 19.92 22.80
N PRO A 100 -15.55 19.26 22.04
CA PRO A 100 -15.17 18.47 20.88
C PRO A 100 -14.75 19.34 19.69
N GLU A 101 -15.17 20.60 19.68
CA GLU A 101 -14.83 21.58 18.67
C GLU A 101 -13.77 22.54 19.22
N ILE A 102 -12.67 22.69 18.48
CA ILE A 102 -11.68 23.74 18.80
C ILE A 102 -12.26 25.03 18.25
N ASP A 103 -12.67 25.95 19.11
CA ASP A 103 -12.92 27.34 18.73
C ASP A 103 -11.57 27.98 18.35
N PRO A 104 -11.30 28.22 17.05
CA PRO A 104 -10.03 28.77 16.61
C PRO A 104 -9.80 30.19 17.16
N ASP A 105 -10.87 30.96 17.37
CA ASP A 105 -10.79 32.33 17.88
C ASP A 105 -10.48 32.32 19.38
N ALA A 106 -11.01 31.36 20.13
CA ALA A 106 -10.67 31.16 21.54
C ALA A 106 -9.20 30.75 21.72
N VAL A 107 -8.71 29.82 20.89
CA VAL A 107 -7.30 29.39 20.91
C VAL A 107 -6.38 30.53 20.48
N GLU A 108 -6.71 31.27 19.43
CA GLU A 108 -5.93 32.43 18.99
C GLU A 108 -5.91 33.53 20.07
N LYS A 109 -7.04 33.77 20.74
CA LYS A 109 -7.13 34.72 21.85
C LYS A 109 -6.33 34.27 23.08
N GLU A 110 -6.34 32.98 23.42
CA GLU A 110 -5.49 32.43 24.48
C GLU A 110 -4.00 32.52 24.10
N LEU A 111 -3.63 32.19 22.87
CA LEU A 111 -2.26 32.30 22.35
C LEU A 111 -1.79 33.76 22.31
N ALA A 112 -2.66 34.70 21.93
CA ALA A 112 -2.35 36.12 21.91
C ALA A 112 -2.30 36.75 23.32
N ALA A 113 -3.03 36.19 24.28
CA ALA A 113 -3.00 36.61 25.68
C ALA A 113 -1.83 36.00 26.47
N ARG A 114 -1.10 35.03 25.88
CA ARG A 114 0.08 34.47 26.51
C ARG A 114 1.24 35.47 26.50
N PRO A 115 1.91 35.67 27.64
CA PRO A 115 3.19 36.37 27.67
C PRO A 115 4.17 35.74 26.67
N GLU A 116 5.00 36.52 25.98
CA GLU A 116 5.99 36.02 25.02
C GLU A 116 7.02 35.06 25.65
N ASP A 117 7.16 35.12 26.98
CA ASP A 117 8.02 34.29 27.83
C ASP A 117 7.28 33.11 28.51
N ALA A 118 5.98 32.94 28.28
CA ALA A 118 5.21 31.86 28.89
C ALA A 118 5.41 30.52 28.16
N GLU A 119 6.28 29.67 28.72
CA GLU A 119 6.37 28.25 28.35
C GLU A 119 4.99 27.56 28.39
N MET A 120 4.73 26.65 27.45
CA MET A 120 3.49 25.83 27.45
C MET A 120 3.42 24.99 28.72
N LYS A 121 2.64 25.44 29.72
CA LYS A 121 2.41 24.69 30.95
C LYS A 121 1.65 23.39 30.65
N PRO A 122 1.98 22.27 31.32
CA PRO A 122 1.22 21.03 31.21
C PRO A 122 -0.27 21.29 31.44
N SER A 123 -1.07 20.96 30.45
CA SER A 123 -2.48 21.33 30.41
C SER A 123 -3.39 20.24 30.97
N ILE A 124 -2.88 19.00 31.02
CA ILE A 124 -3.45 17.79 31.63
C ILE A 124 -2.33 16.96 32.26
N THR A 125 -2.68 16.02 33.15
CA THR A 125 -1.71 15.04 33.66
C THR A 125 -1.44 13.95 32.61
N ALA A 126 -0.27 13.32 32.66
CA ALA A 126 0.08 12.23 31.75
C ALA A 126 -0.92 11.05 31.86
N ASP A 127 -1.40 10.75 33.06
CA ASP A 127 -2.37 9.67 33.28
C ASP A 127 -3.75 10.00 32.71
N GLN A 128 -4.19 11.25 32.83
CA GLN A 128 -5.42 11.70 32.18
C GLN A 128 -5.29 11.61 30.65
N PHE A 129 -4.15 12.03 30.09
CA PHE A 129 -3.90 11.92 28.66
C PHE A 129 -3.92 10.46 28.19
N ARG A 130 -3.24 9.56 28.90
CA ARG A 130 -3.26 8.11 28.61
C ARG A 130 -4.66 7.53 28.66
N LYS A 131 -5.46 7.89 29.67
CA LYS A 131 -6.86 7.45 29.79
C LYS A 131 -7.64 7.86 28.55
N ILE A 132 -7.56 9.14 28.16
CA ILE A 132 -8.21 9.67 26.94
C ILE A 132 -7.74 8.92 25.69
N VAL A 133 -6.43 8.80 25.49
CA VAL A 133 -5.84 8.13 24.31
C VAL A 133 -6.31 6.67 24.21
N ARG A 134 -6.36 5.92 25.32
CA ARG A 134 -6.78 4.51 25.33
C ARG A 134 -8.25 4.33 24.97
N VAL A 135 -9.12 5.17 25.53
CA VAL A 135 -10.56 5.12 25.24
C VAL A 135 -10.81 5.47 23.78
N VAL A 136 -10.24 6.58 23.30
CA VAL A 136 -10.39 7.02 21.90
C VAL A 136 -9.80 6.00 20.94
N LYS A 137 -8.64 5.41 21.27
CA LYS A 137 -8.04 4.31 20.50
C LYS A 137 -9.00 3.14 20.34
N LYS A 138 -9.65 2.69 21.41
CA LYS A 138 -10.59 1.56 21.36
C LYS A 138 -11.75 1.88 20.40
N VAL A 139 -12.39 3.04 20.59
CA VAL A 139 -13.54 3.47 19.77
C VAL A 139 -13.17 3.65 18.29
N VAL A 140 -12.07 4.37 18.01
CA VAL A 140 -11.67 4.69 16.64
C VAL A 140 -11.19 3.45 15.89
N LEU A 141 -10.36 2.61 16.50
CA LEU A 141 -9.85 1.41 15.83
C LEU A 141 -10.98 0.42 15.54
N ASP A 142 -11.88 0.19 16.50
CA ASP A 142 -13.00 -0.72 16.30
C ASP A 142 -13.93 -0.24 15.17
N ARG A 143 -14.24 1.06 15.16
CA ARG A 143 -15.02 1.65 14.07
C ARG A 143 -14.34 1.53 12.72
N MET A 144 -13.03 1.79 12.65
CA MET A 144 -12.26 1.60 11.42
C MET A 144 -12.33 0.14 10.95
N GLU A 145 -12.15 -0.83 11.85
CA GLU A 145 -12.27 -2.27 11.57
C GLU A 145 -13.67 -2.63 11.02
N LYS A 146 -14.74 -2.22 11.70
CA LYS A 146 -16.12 -2.44 11.27
C LYS A 146 -16.42 -1.80 9.91
N LYS A 147 -15.99 -0.56 9.69
CA LYS A 147 -16.19 0.14 8.41
C LYS A 147 -15.44 -0.55 7.27
N MET A 148 -14.23 -1.03 7.52
CA MET A 148 -13.48 -1.84 6.56
C MET A 148 -14.18 -3.17 6.27
N ALA A 149 -14.71 -3.84 7.29
CA ALA A 149 -15.49 -5.06 7.13
C ALA A 149 -16.76 -4.83 6.31
N LYS A 150 -17.55 -3.78 6.61
CA LYS A 150 -18.76 -3.39 5.86
C LYS A 150 -18.42 -3.01 4.42
N SER A 151 -17.40 -2.18 4.19
CA SER A 151 -16.93 -1.80 2.85
C SER A 151 -16.48 -3.02 2.04
N SER A 152 -15.74 -3.93 2.67
CA SER A 152 -15.31 -5.20 2.07
C SER A 152 -16.51 -6.07 1.72
N ALA A 153 -17.47 -6.25 2.63
CA ALA A 153 -18.69 -7.02 2.40
C ALA A 153 -19.55 -6.44 1.27
N LYS A 154 -19.72 -5.11 1.20
CA LYS A 154 -20.44 -4.44 0.12
C LYS A 154 -19.77 -4.68 -1.24
N LYS A 155 -18.44 -4.52 -1.31
CA LYS A 155 -17.65 -4.83 -2.53
C LYS A 155 -17.76 -6.31 -2.91
N MET A 156 -17.75 -7.20 -1.92
CA MET A 156 -17.92 -8.64 -2.11
C MET A 156 -19.31 -9.02 -2.63
N SER A 157 -20.36 -8.37 -2.16
CA SER A 157 -21.72 -8.56 -2.66
C SER A 157 -21.83 -8.16 -4.14
N LYS A 158 -21.35 -6.96 -4.50
CA LYS A 158 -21.31 -6.49 -5.90
C LYS A 158 -20.52 -7.47 -6.79
N PHE A 159 -19.39 -7.96 -6.31
CA PHE A 159 -18.56 -8.93 -7.02
C PHE A 159 -19.23 -10.29 -7.19
N SER A 160 -19.83 -10.82 -6.12
CA SER A 160 -20.59 -12.08 -6.14
C SER A 160 -21.73 -12.01 -7.15
N ALA A 161 -22.50 -10.91 -7.13
CA ALA A 161 -23.55 -10.66 -8.12
C ALA A 161 -22.99 -10.63 -9.55
N GLY A 162 -21.85 -9.97 -9.77
CA GLY A 162 -21.17 -9.95 -11.07
C GLY A 162 -20.79 -11.35 -11.57
N ILE A 163 -20.25 -12.22 -10.71
CA ILE A 163 -19.95 -13.61 -11.06
C ILE A 163 -21.23 -14.40 -11.34
N SER A 164 -22.27 -14.23 -10.50
CA SER A 164 -23.53 -14.93 -10.70
C SER A 164 -24.14 -14.58 -12.06
N ILE A 165 -24.21 -13.28 -12.41
CA ILE A 165 -24.68 -12.80 -13.71
C ILE A 165 -23.81 -13.36 -14.84
N PHE A 166 -22.48 -13.29 -14.71
CA PHE A 166 -21.56 -13.84 -15.71
C PHE A 166 -21.72 -15.35 -15.89
N SER A 167 -22.00 -16.10 -14.82
CA SER A 167 -22.25 -17.53 -14.88
C SER A 167 -23.53 -17.86 -15.66
N LEU A 168 -24.58 -17.03 -15.52
CA LEU A 168 -25.84 -17.19 -16.26
C LEU A 168 -25.67 -16.95 -17.77
N LEU A 169 -24.68 -16.17 -18.22
CA LEU A 169 -24.36 -16.04 -19.64
C LEU A 169 -23.97 -17.40 -20.27
N GLY A 170 -23.51 -18.36 -19.47
CA GLY A 170 -23.28 -19.73 -19.93
C GLY A 170 -24.55 -20.42 -20.45
N LEU A 171 -25.72 -20.05 -19.95
CA LEU A 171 -27.01 -20.59 -20.43
C LEU A 171 -27.33 -20.13 -21.85
N LEU A 172 -26.74 -19.02 -22.33
CA LEU A 172 -26.89 -18.60 -23.73
C LEU A 172 -26.30 -19.64 -24.70
N LEU A 173 -25.39 -20.50 -24.23
CA LEU A 173 -24.88 -21.61 -25.02
C LEU A 173 -25.98 -22.61 -25.40
N LEU A 174 -27.12 -22.67 -24.70
CA LEU A 174 -28.27 -23.48 -25.12
C LEU A 174 -28.88 -23.04 -26.45
N PHE A 175 -28.65 -21.79 -26.87
CA PHE A 175 -29.11 -21.26 -28.16
C PHE A 175 -28.10 -21.48 -29.30
N MET A 176 -26.89 -22.00 -29.03
CA MET A 176 -25.91 -22.37 -30.06
C MET A 176 -26.46 -23.25 -31.19
N PRO A 177 -27.35 -24.24 -30.94
CA PRO A 177 -27.92 -25.05 -32.01
C PRO A 177 -28.65 -24.23 -33.07
N LEU A 178 -29.29 -23.10 -32.70
CA LEU A 178 -29.99 -22.23 -33.65
C LEU A 178 -29.01 -21.53 -34.60
N VAL A 179 -27.86 -21.10 -34.07
CA VAL A 179 -26.80 -20.43 -34.83
C VAL A 179 -26.04 -21.44 -35.71
N LEU A 180 -25.77 -22.63 -35.17
CA LEU A 180 -24.96 -23.66 -35.85
C LEU A 180 -25.77 -24.57 -36.79
N ALA A 181 -27.10 -24.59 -36.71
CA ALA A 181 -27.96 -25.45 -37.54
C ALA A 181 -27.72 -25.26 -39.04
N ARG A 182 -27.46 -24.03 -39.48
CA ARG A 182 -27.15 -23.74 -40.89
C ARG A 182 -25.82 -24.33 -41.35
N ARG A 183 -24.83 -24.40 -40.44
CA ARG A 183 -23.47 -24.87 -40.74
C ARG A 183 -23.34 -26.39 -40.64
N TYR A 184 -24.16 -27.03 -39.81
CA TYR A 184 -24.15 -28.47 -39.58
C TYR A 184 -25.56 -29.05 -39.75
N PRO A 185 -26.10 -29.11 -40.99
CA PRO A 185 -27.43 -29.65 -41.23
C PRO A 185 -27.51 -31.13 -40.80
N GLY A 186 -28.64 -31.51 -40.18
CA GLY A 186 -28.87 -32.88 -39.68
C GLY A 186 -28.24 -33.21 -38.33
N GLN A 187 -27.38 -32.36 -37.77
CA GLN A 187 -26.71 -32.61 -36.48
C GLN A 187 -27.43 -31.97 -35.27
N GLY A 188 -28.71 -31.60 -35.39
CA GLY A 188 -29.44 -30.84 -34.36
C GLY A 188 -29.45 -31.48 -32.98
N LYS A 189 -29.67 -32.80 -32.89
CA LYS A 189 -29.66 -33.55 -31.61
C LYS A 189 -28.27 -33.54 -30.96
N THR A 190 -27.22 -33.71 -31.77
CA THR A 190 -25.82 -33.63 -31.34
C THR A 190 -25.49 -32.24 -30.81
N LEU A 191 -25.81 -31.20 -31.60
CA LEU A 191 -25.61 -29.80 -31.23
C LEU A 191 -26.31 -29.46 -29.91
N PHE A 192 -27.58 -29.84 -29.73
CA PHE A 192 -28.32 -29.55 -28.51
C PHE A 192 -27.71 -30.26 -27.28
N LYS A 193 -27.41 -31.55 -27.39
CA LYS A 193 -26.78 -32.34 -26.32
C LYS A 193 -25.47 -31.70 -25.83
N TYR A 194 -24.61 -31.31 -26.78
CA TYR A 194 -23.30 -30.73 -26.45
C TYR A 194 -23.37 -29.26 -26.06
N SER A 195 -24.38 -28.53 -26.53
CA SER A 195 -24.69 -27.17 -26.06
C SER A 195 -25.16 -27.18 -24.60
N ALA A 196 -26.00 -28.13 -24.21
CA ALA A 196 -26.41 -28.32 -22.82
C ALA A 196 -25.22 -28.69 -21.92
N LEU A 197 -24.35 -29.60 -22.39
CA LEU A 197 -23.13 -29.96 -21.66
C LEU A 197 -22.17 -28.76 -21.51
N ALA A 198 -22.00 -27.96 -22.58
CA ALA A 198 -21.19 -26.77 -22.56
C ALA A 198 -21.75 -25.72 -21.59
N ALA A 199 -23.06 -25.47 -21.61
CA ALA A 199 -23.74 -24.55 -20.70
C ALA A 199 -23.53 -24.97 -19.23
N LEU A 200 -23.77 -26.25 -18.91
CA LEU A 200 -23.56 -26.78 -17.56
C LEU A 200 -22.09 -26.65 -17.13
N THR A 201 -21.16 -27.05 -17.99
CA THR A 201 -19.72 -26.98 -17.71
C THR A 201 -19.27 -25.54 -17.49
N PHE A 202 -19.79 -24.59 -18.27
CA PHE A 202 -19.52 -23.17 -18.13
C PHE A 202 -19.98 -22.65 -16.76
N VAL A 203 -21.25 -22.90 -16.40
CA VAL A 203 -21.83 -22.46 -15.12
C VAL A 203 -21.02 -23.01 -13.94
N VAL A 204 -20.73 -24.31 -13.95
CA VAL A 204 -19.93 -24.96 -12.89
C VAL A 204 -18.52 -24.37 -12.82
N THR A 205 -17.89 -24.17 -13.97
CA THR A 205 -16.53 -23.61 -14.06
C THR A 205 -16.47 -22.20 -13.47
N VAL A 206 -17.35 -21.31 -13.91
CA VAL A 206 -17.40 -19.92 -13.43
C VAL A 206 -17.70 -19.85 -11.94
N ASN A 207 -18.64 -20.67 -11.43
CA ASN A 207 -18.96 -20.69 -10.00
C ASN A 207 -17.84 -21.26 -9.13
N LEU A 208 -17.14 -22.31 -9.58
CA LEU A 208 -15.96 -22.83 -8.88
C LEU A 208 -14.88 -21.75 -8.74
N PHE A 209 -14.62 -21.04 -9.82
CA PHE A 209 -13.68 -19.94 -9.84
C PHE A 209 -14.13 -18.75 -8.97
N GLY A 210 -15.41 -18.42 -9.01
CA GLY A 210 -16.01 -17.43 -8.11
C GLY A 210 -15.85 -17.80 -6.65
N GLY A 211 -16.06 -19.08 -6.31
CA GLY A 211 -15.88 -19.62 -4.97
C GLY A 211 -14.45 -19.48 -4.45
N VAL A 212 -13.43 -19.68 -5.30
CA VAL A 212 -12.04 -19.47 -4.84
C VAL A 212 -11.64 -18.00 -4.74
N LEU A 213 -12.14 -17.12 -5.61
CA LEU A 213 -11.98 -15.67 -5.39
C LEU A 213 -12.71 -15.21 -4.12
N PHE A 214 -13.86 -15.79 -3.82
CA PHE A 214 -14.57 -15.54 -2.57
C PHE A 214 -13.74 -15.98 -1.37
N GLY A 215 -13.21 -17.21 -1.37
CA GLY A 215 -12.33 -17.71 -0.33
C GLY A 215 -11.08 -16.84 -0.13
N MET A 216 -10.45 -16.36 -1.22
CA MET A 216 -9.32 -15.43 -1.16
C MET A 216 -9.67 -14.16 -0.39
N LYS A 217 -10.82 -13.58 -0.72
CA LYS A 217 -11.28 -12.34 -0.11
C LYS A 217 -11.70 -12.51 1.34
N THR A 218 -12.33 -13.63 1.69
CA THR A 218 -12.64 -13.97 3.08
C THR A 218 -11.36 -14.07 3.92
N VAL A 219 -10.33 -14.74 3.40
CA VAL A 219 -9.03 -14.83 4.08
C VAL A 219 -8.37 -13.44 4.22
N GLN A 220 -8.40 -12.61 3.16
CA GLN A 220 -7.89 -11.24 3.23
C GLN A 220 -8.68 -10.38 4.23
N GLY A 221 -10.00 -10.54 4.31
CA GLY A 221 -10.86 -9.85 5.26
C GLY A 221 -10.57 -10.25 6.70
N ALA A 222 -10.46 -11.54 6.97
CA ALA A 222 -10.12 -12.07 8.29
C ALA A 222 -8.72 -11.64 8.77
N LEU A 223 -7.78 -11.49 7.85
CA LEU A 223 -6.44 -10.98 8.14
C LEU A 223 -6.34 -9.45 8.06
N GLY A 224 -7.43 -8.76 7.70
CA GLY A 224 -7.47 -7.33 7.45
C GLY A 224 -7.05 -6.51 8.68
N GLY A 225 -7.53 -6.88 9.88
CA GLY A 225 -7.17 -6.20 11.12
C GLY A 225 -5.66 -6.21 11.44
N TYR A 226 -4.91 -7.19 10.92
CA TYR A 226 -3.47 -7.31 11.16
C TYR A 226 -2.61 -6.74 10.05
N THR A 227 -3.17 -6.60 8.85
CA THR A 227 -2.40 -6.36 7.63
C THR A 227 -2.80 -5.11 6.90
N ASN A 228 -3.89 -4.46 7.34
CA ASN A 228 -4.29 -3.18 6.81
C ASN A 228 -3.29 -2.08 7.27
N PRO A 229 -2.59 -1.41 6.34
CA PRO A 229 -1.64 -0.36 6.70
C PRO A 229 -2.27 0.83 7.40
N SER A 230 -3.47 1.25 6.98
CA SER A 230 -4.22 2.34 7.59
C SER A 230 -4.58 2.04 9.06
N LEU A 231 -4.96 0.80 9.38
CA LEU A 231 -5.24 0.41 10.76
C LEU A 231 -3.96 0.27 11.59
N ALA A 232 -2.90 -0.28 11.00
CA ALA A 232 -1.60 -0.38 11.67
C ALA A 232 -1.04 1.01 12.02
N ILE A 233 -1.15 1.98 11.09
CA ILE A 233 -0.75 3.39 11.30
C ILE A 233 -1.61 4.04 12.38
N ALA A 234 -2.93 3.91 12.32
CA ALA A 234 -3.82 4.44 13.35
C ALA A 234 -3.48 3.87 14.73
N ARG A 235 -3.35 2.53 14.84
CA ARG A 235 -3.01 1.84 16.09
C ARG A 235 -1.65 2.29 16.62
N GLY A 236 -0.65 2.34 15.75
CA GLY A 236 0.68 2.81 16.11
C GLY A 236 0.68 4.26 16.56
N THR A 237 -0.17 5.12 15.98
CA THR A 237 -0.26 6.53 16.37
C THR A 237 -0.75 6.64 17.81
N PHE A 238 -1.83 5.94 18.15
CA PHE A 238 -2.31 5.90 19.54
C PHE A 238 -1.31 5.24 20.49
N ASP A 239 -0.63 4.17 20.08
CA ASP A 239 0.41 3.52 20.89
C ASP A 239 1.59 4.45 21.19
N THR A 240 1.98 5.28 20.22
CA THR A 240 3.01 6.32 20.41
C THR A 240 2.53 7.43 21.34
N LEU A 241 1.29 7.90 21.18
CA LEU A 241 0.72 8.92 22.08
C LEU A 241 0.62 8.44 23.53
N ASP A 242 0.19 7.19 23.77
CA ASP A 242 0.09 6.61 25.12
C ASP A 242 1.48 6.42 25.76
N ARG A 243 2.47 5.96 24.97
CA ARG A 243 3.82 5.69 25.46
C ARG A 243 4.57 6.98 25.80
N ASN A 244 4.45 8.00 24.97
CA ASN A 244 5.18 9.27 25.11
C ASN A 244 4.27 10.36 25.71
N ALA A 245 3.29 9.96 26.52
CA ALA A 245 2.31 10.87 27.11
C ALA A 245 2.99 12.03 27.86
N GLU A 246 4.06 11.77 28.62
CA GLU A 246 4.84 12.79 29.33
C GLU A 246 5.41 13.86 28.42
N GLU A 247 5.79 13.51 27.19
CA GLU A 247 6.36 14.45 26.21
C GLU A 247 5.28 15.31 25.56
N TYR A 248 4.03 14.85 25.59
CA TYR A 248 2.90 15.49 24.90
C TYR A 248 1.95 16.25 25.82
N ILE A 249 2.10 16.20 27.15
CA ILE A 249 1.21 16.89 28.10
C ILE A 249 1.17 18.42 27.93
N THR A 250 2.26 19.02 27.43
CA THR A 250 2.33 20.47 27.16
C THR A 250 1.48 20.85 25.95
N MET A 251 1.42 19.99 24.93
CA MET A 251 0.56 20.14 23.75
C MET A 251 -0.80 19.42 23.89
N GLY A 252 -1.07 18.82 25.06
CA GLY A 252 -2.18 17.90 25.29
C GLY A 252 -3.55 18.52 25.00
N LYS A 253 -3.91 19.59 25.71
CA LYS A 253 -5.22 20.28 25.52
C LYS A 253 -5.33 21.04 24.21
N GLU A 254 -4.23 21.59 23.70
CA GLU A 254 -4.26 22.48 22.52
C GLU A 254 -4.27 21.70 21.21
N LEU A 255 -3.53 20.59 21.15
CA LEU A 255 -3.38 19.80 19.94
C LEU A 255 -4.12 18.47 20.01
N PHE A 256 -3.71 17.63 20.95
CA PHE A 256 -4.01 16.21 20.87
C PHE A 256 -5.41 15.90 21.32
N VAL A 257 -5.85 16.46 22.45
CA VAL A 257 -7.19 16.21 23.00
C VAL A 257 -8.30 16.61 22.02
N PRO A 258 -8.27 17.79 21.39
CA PRO A 258 -9.32 18.12 20.43
C PRO A 258 -9.20 17.34 19.12
N THR A 259 -7.98 16.96 18.72
CA THR A 259 -7.80 16.03 17.59
C THR A 259 -8.43 14.66 17.89
N LEU A 260 -8.25 14.16 19.11
CA LEU A 260 -8.84 12.91 19.60
C LEU A 260 -10.37 13.01 19.68
N ALA A 261 -10.92 14.20 19.92
CA ALA A 261 -12.35 14.45 19.83
C ALA A 261 -12.86 14.45 18.38
N GLN A 262 -12.16 15.13 17.45
CA GLN A 262 -12.53 15.17 16.03
C GLN A 262 -12.53 13.79 15.35
N LEU A 263 -11.61 12.91 15.75
CA LEU A 263 -11.54 11.53 15.27
C LEU A 263 -12.83 10.73 15.51
N GLN A 264 -13.68 11.19 16.41
CA GLN A 264 -14.96 10.56 16.73
C GLN A 264 -16.08 10.97 15.78
N GLY A 265 -16.00 12.15 15.17
CA GLY A 265 -16.92 12.60 14.12
C GLY A 265 -16.48 12.12 12.73
N ASN A 266 -15.16 12.18 12.46
CA ASN A 266 -14.57 11.91 11.15
C ASN A 266 -13.71 10.64 11.14
N SER A 267 -14.32 9.48 11.40
CA SER A 267 -13.59 8.21 11.56
C SER A 267 -12.93 7.64 10.31
N GLU A 268 -13.08 8.30 9.17
CA GLU A 268 -12.41 7.89 7.93
C GLU A 268 -10.97 8.42 7.81
N GLU A 269 -10.65 9.49 8.54
CA GLU A 269 -9.35 10.14 8.42
C GLU A 269 -8.32 9.48 9.34
N GLN A 270 -7.08 9.42 8.88
CA GLN A 270 -5.97 8.87 9.66
C GLN A 270 -5.71 9.75 10.89
N PRO A 271 -5.54 9.18 12.10
CA PRO A 271 -5.19 9.97 13.29
C PRO A 271 -3.96 10.86 13.10
N SER A 272 -2.93 10.35 12.42
CA SER A 272 -1.73 11.12 12.09
C SER A 272 -1.99 12.28 11.13
N LEU A 273 -2.97 12.16 10.22
CA LEU A 273 -3.38 13.25 9.32
C LEU A 273 -4.05 14.37 10.11
N LEU A 274 -5.03 14.04 10.96
CA LEU A 274 -5.75 15.03 11.75
C LEU A 274 -4.83 15.75 12.75
N ILE A 275 -3.84 15.07 13.32
CA ILE A 275 -2.81 15.71 14.17
C ILE A 275 -2.03 16.74 13.35
N LEU A 276 -1.60 16.40 12.13
CA LEU A 276 -0.89 17.32 11.25
C LEU A 276 -1.78 18.51 10.83
N GLU A 277 -3.05 18.27 10.53
CA GLU A 277 -4.00 19.33 10.17
C GLU A 277 -4.27 20.28 11.35
N ASN A 278 -4.44 19.76 12.57
CA ASN A 278 -4.62 20.58 13.76
C ASN A 278 -3.33 21.27 14.21
N GLY A 279 -2.15 20.79 13.81
CA GLY A 279 -0.88 21.50 13.99
C GLY A 279 -0.90 22.92 13.42
N LYS A 280 -1.76 23.17 12.42
CA LYS A 280 -1.97 24.51 11.85
C LYS A 280 -2.53 25.53 12.86
N LYS A 281 -3.21 25.06 13.91
CA LYS A 281 -3.90 25.91 14.88
C LYS A 281 -2.98 26.42 15.99
N ILE A 282 -1.76 25.87 16.08
CA ILE A 282 -0.85 26.11 17.22
C ILE A 282 0.30 27.05 16.84
N VAL A 283 0.61 27.16 15.54
CA VAL A 283 1.75 27.95 15.08
C VAL A 283 1.33 28.94 13.99
N LYS A 284 1.65 30.22 14.16
CA LYS A 284 1.32 31.29 13.19
C LYS A 284 1.82 31.01 11.76
N LYS A 285 2.94 30.29 11.60
CA LYS A 285 3.53 29.89 10.29
C LYS A 285 3.08 28.49 9.83
N ALA A 286 1.77 28.24 9.91
CA ALA A 286 1.15 26.92 9.82
C ALA A 286 1.03 26.30 8.42
N GLN A 287 1.22 27.05 7.34
CA GLN A 287 0.98 26.56 5.97
C GLN A 287 1.79 25.30 5.61
N VAL A 288 2.96 25.12 6.24
CA VAL A 288 3.78 23.93 6.03
C VAL A 288 3.07 22.65 6.49
N PHE A 289 2.39 22.67 7.64
CA PHE A 289 1.68 21.51 8.17
C PHE A 289 0.50 21.13 7.28
N VAL A 290 -0.20 22.12 6.71
CA VAL A 290 -1.26 21.89 5.71
C VAL A 290 -0.69 21.20 4.46
N SER A 291 0.48 21.61 4.00
CA SER A 291 1.14 20.99 2.83
C SER A 291 1.55 19.54 3.09
N VAL A 292 2.08 19.26 4.29
CA VAL A 292 2.41 17.90 4.73
C VAL A 292 1.14 17.07 4.89
N ALA A 293 0.10 17.60 5.53
CA ALA A 293 -1.19 16.94 5.69
C ALA A 293 -1.83 16.60 4.33
N LYS A 294 -1.89 17.56 3.39
CA LYS A 294 -2.35 17.31 2.00
C LYS A 294 -1.57 16.16 1.36
N THR A 295 -0.28 16.04 1.62
CA THR A 295 0.57 14.95 1.11
C THR A 295 0.24 13.61 1.77
N VAL A 296 0.07 13.58 3.10
CA VAL A 296 -0.38 12.38 3.83
C VAL A 296 -1.77 11.95 3.37
N LYS A 297 -2.69 12.89 3.13
CA LYS A 297 -4.03 12.61 2.60
C LYS A 297 -3.98 11.97 1.22
N LYS A 298 -3.11 12.45 0.32
CA LYS A 298 -2.84 11.81 -0.99
C LYS A 298 -2.31 10.38 -0.83
N LEU A 299 -1.42 10.14 0.13
CA LEU A 299 -0.87 8.81 0.39
C LEU A 299 -1.92 7.86 0.99
N ASP A 300 -2.71 8.33 1.95
CA ASP A 300 -3.82 7.54 2.52
C ASP A 300 -4.84 7.17 1.44
N PHE A 301 -5.17 8.09 0.54
CA PHE A 301 -6.00 7.81 -0.63
C PHE A 301 -5.40 6.71 -1.53
N VAL A 302 -4.09 6.77 -1.82
CA VAL A 302 -3.40 5.71 -2.56
C VAL A 302 -3.49 4.37 -1.82
N PHE A 303 -3.31 4.34 -0.50
CA PHE A 303 -3.42 3.11 0.28
C PHE A 303 -4.84 2.54 0.33
N LYS A 304 -5.87 3.39 0.35
CA LYS A 304 -7.28 2.98 0.26
C LYS A 304 -7.62 2.41 -1.12
N ILE A 305 -7.06 2.98 -2.19
CA ILE A 305 -7.31 2.56 -3.57
C ILE A 305 -6.49 1.34 -4.00
N LEU A 306 -5.26 1.21 -3.49
CA LEU A 306 -4.33 0.18 -3.96
C LEU A 306 -4.91 -1.25 -3.86
N PRO A 307 -5.58 -1.67 -2.75
CA PRO A 307 -6.25 -2.97 -2.69
C PRO A 307 -7.35 -3.15 -3.76
N ILE A 308 -8.03 -2.06 -4.15
CA ILE A 308 -9.07 -2.08 -5.18
C ILE A 308 -8.42 -2.31 -6.56
N ILE A 309 -7.37 -1.56 -6.88
CA ILE A 309 -6.62 -1.73 -8.13
C ILE A 309 -6.01 -3.13 -8.20
N LEU A 310 -5.33 -3.58 -7.15
CA LEU A 310 -4.73 -4.91 -7.09
C LEU A 310 -5.79 -6.01 -7.25
N PHE A 311 -6.98 -5.82 -6.66
CA PHE A 311 -8.09 -6.74 -6.86
C PHE A 311 -8.59 -6.73 -8.32
N GLY A 312 -8.77 -5.56 -8.93
CA GLY A 312 -9.15 -5.43 -10.34
C GLY A 312 -8.14 -6.09 -11.28
N VAL A 313 -6.84 -5.85 -11.08
CA VAL A 313 -5.76 -6.51 -11.82
C VAL A 313 -5.79 -8.03 -11.62
N SER A 314 -5.99 -8.49 -10.38
CA SER A 314 -6.08 -9.92 -10.08
C SER A 314 -7.27 -10.56 -10.80
N MET A 315 -8.43 -9.89 -10.83
CA MET A 315 -9.60 -10.32 -11.58
C MET A 315 -9.33 -10.41 -13.09
N ILE A 316 -8.65 -9.41 -13.67
CA ILE A 316 -8.30 -9.42 -15.10
C ILE A 316 -7.35 -10.57 -15.42
N LEU A 317 -6.27 -10.73 -14.64
CA LEU A 317 -5.30 -11.82 -14.83
C LEU A 317 -5.97 -13.18 -14.71
N PHE A 318 -6.90 -13.31 -13.77
CA PHE A 318 -7.66 -14.53 -13.58
C PHE A 318 -8.64 -14.79 -14.74
N ALA A 319 -9.35 -13.78 -15.23
CA ALA A 319 -10.19 -13.89 -16.42
C ALA A 319 -9.37 -14.31 -17.66
N LEU A 320 -8.16 -13.75 -17.82
CA LEU A 320 -7.23 -14.13 -18.88
C LEU A 320 -6.75 -15.58 -18.73
N ALA A 321 -6.51 -16.06 -17.51
CA ALA A 321 -6.12 -17.44 -17.25
C ALA A 321 -7.24 -18.45 -17.57
N ILE A 322 -8.50 -18.07 -17.36
CA ILE A 322 -9.68 -18.91 -17.58
C ILE A 322 -10.18 -18.85 -19.03
N ARG A 323 -9.88 -17.76 -19.76
CA ARG A 323 -10.29 -17.56 -21.15
C ARG A 323 -10.04 -18.78 -22.06
N PRO A 324 -8.88 -19.47 -22.04
CA PRO A 324 -8.67 -20.66 -22.87
C PRO A 324 -9.66 -21.78 -22.55
N THR A 325 -9.90 -22.04 -21.25
CA THR A 325 -10.86 -23.04 -20.78
C THR A 325 -12.28 -22.70 -21.21
N LEU A 326 -12.72 -21.45 -21.03
CA LEU A 326 -14.05 -21.01 -21.49
C LEU A 326 -14.18 -21.14 -23.00
N THR A 327 -13.12 -20.81 -23.75
CA THR A 327 -13.13 -20.92 -25.22
C THR A 327 -13.28 -22.36 -25.67
N GLU A 328 -12.64 -23.32 -25.00
CA GLU A 328 -12.81 -24.76 -25.28
C GLU A 328 -14.23 -25.24 -24.98
N ILE A 329 -14.80 -24.80 -23.85
CA ILE A 329 -16.18 -25.12 -23.47
C ILE A 329 -17.17 -24.56 -24.50
N ILE A 330 -17.00 -23.29 -24.90
CA ILE A 330 -17.85 -22.63 -25.90
C ILE A 330 -17.75 -23.36 -27.25
N LYS A 331 -16.57 -23.83 -27.67
CA LYS A 331 -16.37 -24.53 -28.96
C LYS A 331 -16.84 -26.00 -28.95
N LEU A 332 -17.20 -26.55 -27.79
CA LEU A 332 -17.57 -27.96 -27.62
C LEU A 332 -18.68 -28.44 -28.58
N PRO A 333 -19.81 -27.71 -28.77
CA PRO A 333 -20.87 -28.16 -29.69
C PRO A 333 -20.40 -28.23 -31.15
N MET A 334 -19.55 -27.29 -31.56
CA MET A 334 -19.00 -27.23 -32.91
C MET A 334 -18.04 -28.39 -33.19
N ARG A 335 -17.14 -28.67 -32.24
CA ARG A 335 -16.19 -29.80 -32.31
C ARG A 335 -16.90 -31.14 -32.42
N ALA A 336 -17.91 -31.35 -31.57
CA ALA A 336 -18.67 -32.57 -31.60
C ALA A 336 -19.50 -32.75 -32.89
N ALA A 337 -20.07 -31.66 -33.43
CA ALA A 337 -20.80 -31.70 -34.70
C ALA A 337 -19.88 -31.94 -35.92
N ALA A 338 -18.60 -31.56 -35.82
CA ALA A 338 -17.57 -31.86 -36.82
C ALA A 338 -17.09 -33.32 -36.81
N GLY A 339 -17.59 -34.16 -35.90
CA GLY A 339 -17.27 -35.59 -35.85
C GLY A 339 -15.99 -35.93 -35.09
N GLU A 340 -15.42 -35.01 -34.30
CA GLU A 340 -14.32 -35.36 -33.38
C GLU A 340 -14.78 -36.43 -32.39
N ALA A 341 -14.27 -37.65 -32.55
CA ALA A 341 -14.57 -38.77 -31.67
C ALA A 341 -14.16 -38.43 -30.23
N GLY A 342 -15.04 -38.68 -29.27
CA GLY A 342 -14.75 -38.40 -27.85
C GLY A 342 -14.82 -36.92 -27.44
N ALA A 343 -15.06 -35.98 -28.36
CA ALA A 343 -15.04 -34.54 -28.11
C ALA A 343 -15.78 -34.12 -26.83
N GLY A 344 -16.97 -34.66 -26.58
CA GLY A 344 -17.71 -34.37 -25.36
C GLY A 344 -17.00 -34.80 -24.07
N ARG A 345 -16.59 -36.06 -23.98
CA ARG A 345 -16.00 -36.63 -22.76
C ARG A 345 -14.59 -36.09 -22.54
N GLU A 346 -13.81 -35.92 -23.60
CA GLU A 346 -12.45 -35.41 -23.53
C GLU A 346 -12.41 -33.92 -23.22
N VAL A 347 -13.25 -33.09 -23.87
CA VAL A 347 -13.33 -31.65 -23.58
C VAL A 347 -13.87 -31.43 -22.17
N THR A 348 -14.93 -32.12 -21.75
CA THR A 348 -15.45 -31.97 -20.37
C THR A 348 -14.44 -32.46 -19.33
N LYS A 349 -13.78 -33.61 -19.54
CA LYS A 349 -12.74 -34.12 -18.63
C LYS A 349 -11.51 -33.21 -18.60
N GLY A 350 -11.09 -32.69 -19.75
CA GLY A 350 -9.98 -31.75 -19.90
C GLY A 350 -10.27 -30.42 -19.21
N ALA A 351 -11.46 -29.85 -19.47
CA ALA A 351 -11.94 -28.64 -18.82
C ALA A 351 -12.02 -28.82 -17.31
N LEU A 352 -12.69 -29.87 -16.81
CA LEU A 352 -12.76 -30.16 -15.36
C LEU A 352 -11.38 -30.38 -14.75
N ARG A 353 -10.49 -31.12 -15.41
CA ARG A 353 -9.12 -31.35 -14.92
C ARG A 353 -8.36 -30.03 -14.81
N ARG A 354 -8.49 -29.15 -15.80
CA ARG A 354 -7.83 -27.83 -15.80
C ARG A 354 -8.43 -26.91 -14.75
N VAL A 355 -9.75 -26.83 -14.64
CA VAL A 355 -10.44 -26.05 -13.59
C VAL A 355 -10.04 -26.54 -12.21
N TRP A 356 -10.00 -27.85 -12.00
CA TRP A 356 -9.56 -28.44 -10.75
C TRP A 356 -8.07 -28.20 -10.48
N GLY A 357 -7.25 -28.20 -11.53
CA GLY A 357 -5.83 -27.86 -11.44
C GLY A 357 -5.61 -26.41 -11.03
N GLU A 358 -6.30 -25.48 -11.66
CA GLU A 358 -6.30 -24.05 -11.29
C GLU A 358 -6.86 -23.81 -9.89
N LEU A 359 -7.93 -24.51 -9.51
CA LEU A 359 -8.50 -24.44 -8.16
C LEU A 359 -7.47 -24.85 -7.11
N ARG A 360 -6.81 -26.00 -7.30
CA ARG A 360 -5.74 -26.47 -6.40
C ARG A 360 -4.56 -25.50 -6.38
N ALA A 361 -4.15 -24.99 -7.54
CA ALA A 361 -3.06 -24.02 -7.63
C ALA A 361 -3.39 -22.75 -6.83
N THR A 362 -4.62 -22.28 -6.95
CA THR A 362 -5.08 -21.08 -6.24
C THR A 362 -5.21 -21.35 -4.74
N LEU A 363 -5.77 -22.48 -4.31
CA LEU A 363 -5.82 -22.87 -2.90
C LEU A 363 -4.42 -22.96 -2.27
N CYS A 364 -3.44 -23.57 -2.94
CA CYS A 364 -2.06 -23.59 -2.46
C CYS A 364 -1.45 -22.18 -2.41
N THR A 365 -1.74 -21.34 -3.41
CA THR A 365 -1.31 -19.93 -3.41
C THR A 365 -1.94 -19.15 -2.25
N LEU A 366 -3.19 -19.44 -1.89
CA LEU A 366 -3.87 -18.85 -0.74
C LEU A 366 -3.20 -19.20 0.57
N VAL A 367 -2.81 -20.46 0.77
CA VAL A 367 -2.06 -20.86 1.97
C VAL A 367 -0.75 -20.08 2.07
N VAL A 368 -0.01 -19.94 0.96
CA VAL A 368 1.23 -19.16 0.93
C VAL A 368 0.97 -17.67 1.18
N LEU A 369 -0.09 -17.11 0.58
CA LEU A 369 -0.51 -15.73 0.83
C LEU A 369 -0.82 -15.53 2.31
N SER A 370 -1.60 -16.40 2.95
CA SER A 370 -1.91 -16.29 4.39
C SER A 370 -0.65 -16.27 5.23
N LEU A 371 0.29 -17.19 4.97
CA LEU A 371 1.56 -17.26 5.70
C LEU A 371 2.38 -15.98 5.52
N LEU A 372 2.54 -15.50 4.28
CA LEU A 372 3.25 -14.25 4.01
C LEU A 372 2.55 -13.02 4.59
N THR A 373 1.23 -13.03 4.62
CA THR A 373 0.40 -11.96 5.19
C THR A 373 0.59 -11.89 6.70
N VAL A 374 0.65 -13.03 7.40
CA VAL A 374 0.99 -13.07 8.83
C VAL A 374 2.39 -12.51 9.09
N VAL A 375 3.39 -12.91 8.30
CA VAL A 375 4.76 -12.37 8.44
C VAL A 375 4.78 -10.86 8.17
N SER A 376 4.15 -10.42 7.08
CA SER A 376 4.08 -9.00 6.72
C SER A 376 3.33 -8.18 7.78
N GLY A 377 2.21 -8.69 8.31
CA GLY A 377 1.45 -8.04 9.39
C GLY A 377 2.28 -7.94 10.67
N PHE A 378 3.02 -8.99 11.02
CA PHE A 378 3.95 -8.97 12.14
C PHE A 378 5.04 -7.91 11.96
N VAL A 379 5.72 -7.87 10.81
CA VAL A 379 6.75 -6.87 10.53
C VAL A 379 6.14 -5.46 10.56
N LEU A 380 5.02 -5.25 9.86
CA LEU A 380 4.34 -3.97 9.79
C LEU A 380 4.00 -3.46 11.19
N GLY A 381 3.38 -4.30 12.03
CA GLY A 381 3.05 -3.94 13.42
C GLY A 381 4.27 -3.57 14.26
N ARG A 382 5.44 -4.17 14.01
CA ARG A 382 6.68 -3.87 14.73
C ARG A 382 7.45 -2.66 14.20
N MET A 383 7.24 -2.32 12.93
CA MET A 383 7.94 -1.24 12.26
C MET A 383 7.19 0.09 12.33
N VAL A 384 5.85 0.04 12.32
CA VAL A 384 5.01 1.25 12.33
C VAL A 384 5.22 2.07 13.60
N GLY A 385 5.36 1.42 14.77
CA GLY A 385 5.64 2.12 16.04
C GLY A 385 6.87 3.04 15.95
N PRO A 386 8.08 2.51 15.69
CA PRO A 386 9.28 3.34 15.54
C PRO A 386 9.18 4.44 14.47
N ALA A 387 8.48 4.17 13.36
CA ALA A 387 8.28 5.17 12.31
C ALA A 387 7.36 6.31 12.76
N LEU A 388 6.32 6.01 13.56
CA LEU A 388 5.42 7.01 14.11
C LEU A 388 6.00 7.74 15.32
N ASP A 389 6.79 7.06 16.13
CA ASP A 389 7.62 7.68 17.17
C ASP A 389 8.52 8.76 16.52
N ALA A 390 9.18 8.42 15.40
CA ALA A 390 9.94 9.40 14.64
C ALA A 390 9.05 10.52 14.07
N LEU A 391 7.89 10.20 13.50
CA LEU A 391 7.00 11.20 12.89
C LEU A 391 6.52 12.22 13.92
N LEU A 392 6.01 11.75 15.06
CA LEU A 392 5.49 12.61 16.12
C LEU A 392 6.63 13.35 16.85
N GLY A 393 7.80 12.72 17.00
CA GLY A 393 8.99 13.41 17.51
C GLY A 393 9.46 14.55 16.61
N TYR A 394 9.55 14.32 15.30
CA TYR A 394 9.90 15.38 14.33
C TYR A 394 8.80 16.43 14.19
N PHE A 395 7.54 16.05 14.37
CA PHE A 395 6.44 17.01 14.46
C PHE A 395 6.58 17.91 15.69
N SER A 396 6.89 17.34 16.85
CA SER A 396 7.18 18.11 18.07
C SER A 396 8.36 19.06 17.85
N PHE A 397 9.48 18.58 17.28
CA PHE A 397 10.61 19.44 16.92
C PHE A 397 10.25 20.53 15.91
N ALA A 398 9.36 20.26 14.96
CA ALA A 398 8.88 21.26 14.01
C ALA A 398 8.08 22.37 14.71
N VAL A 399 7.19 22.00 15.65
CA VAL A 399 6.43 22.96 16.45
C VAL A 399 7.39 23.82 17.27
N SER A 400 8.33 23.21 18.00
CA SER A 400 9.32 23.95 18.78
C SER A 400 10.19 24.85 17.91
N TYR A 401 10.66 24.36 16.76
CA TYR A 401 11.45 25.16 15.82
C TYR A 401 10.69 26.40 15.33
N LEU A 402 9.41 26.24 14.98
CA LEU A 402 8.59 27.36 14.53
C LEU A 402 8.19 28.34 15.65
N GLN A 403 8.17 27.87 16.90
CA GLN A 403 7.88 28.70 18.07
C GLN A 403 9.10 29.50 18.54
N PHE A 404 10.30 28.89 18.55
CA PHE A 404 11.49 29.50 19.12
C PHE A 404 12.40 30.18 18.09
N VAL A 405 12.19 29.99 16.79
CA VAL A 405 13.03 30.60 15.74
C VAL A 405 12.22 31.56 14.87
N ASP A 406 12.46 32.86 15.04
CA ASP A 406 11.76 33.91 14.28
C ASP A 406 11.96 33.78 12.76
N THR A 407 13.11 33.27 12.33
CA THR A 407 13.46 33.02 10.92
C THR A 407 13.26 31.56 10.50
N ALA A 408 12.40 30.82 11.21
CA ALA A 408 12.15 29.41 10.93
C ALA A 408 11.79 29.16 9.46
N SER A 409 12.47 28.19 8.85
CA SER A 409 12.27 27.78 7.47
C SER A 409 11.15 26.75 7.35
N SER A 410 10.06 27.10 6.66
CA SER A 410 8.99 26.16 6.31
C SER A 410 9.51 25.02 5.43
N THR A 411 10.48 25.25 4.55
CA THR A 411 11.08 24.20 3.72
C THR A 411 11.74 23.12 4.56
N LEU A 412 12.45 23.51 5.62
CA LEU A 412 13.13 22.59 6.52
C LEU A 412 12.11 21.73 7.31
N VAL A 413 11.02 22.33 7.80
CA VAL A 413 9.91 21.58 8.42
C VAL A 413 9.25 20.62 7.44
N PHE A 414 9.03 21.06 6.19
CA PHE A 414 8.45 20.19 5.16
C PHE A 414 9.36 18.99 4.89
N VAL A 415 10.64 19.23 4.64
CA VAL A 415 11.63 18.17 4.34
C VAL A 415 11.74 17.19 5.50
N SER A 416 11.69 17.66 6.74
CA SER A 416 11.82 16.77 7.90
C SER A 416 10.62 15.82 8.02
N LEU A 417 9.40 16.36 8.01
CA LEU A 417 8.17 15.58 8.15
C LEU A 417 7.93 14.69 6.93
N PHE A 418 8.11 15.25 5.73
CA PHE A 418 7.97 14.50 4.49
C PHE A 418 9.00 13.36 4.39
N GLY A 419 10.23 13.56 4.87
CA GLY A 419 11.23 12.51 4.89
C GLY A 419 10.83 11.31 5.75
N VAL A 420 10.24 11.54 6.93
CA VAL A 420 9.71 10.45 7.77
C VAL A 420 8.52 9.75 7.12
N ILE A 421 7.61 10.51 6.49
CA ILE A 421 6.47 9.96 5.73
C ILE A 421 6.98 9.11 4.57
N LEU A 422 7.95 9.60 3.80
CA LEU A 422 8.55 8.90 2.68
C LEU A 422 9.22 7.59 3.12
N PHE A 423 9.88 7.59 4.28
CA PHE A 423 10.40 6.36 4.89
C PHE A 423 9.29 5.34 5.14
N LEU A 424 8.15 5.77 5.70
CA LEU A 424 6.99 4.90 5.92
C LEU A 424 6.44 4.30 4.61
N VAL A 425 6.36 5.13 3.55
CA VAL A 425 5.97 4.70 2.19
C VAL A 425 6.97 3.69 1.61
N LEU A 426 8.28 3.94 1.71
CA LEU A 426 9.32 3.03 1.21
C LEU A 426 9.21 1.66 1.87
N ASN A 427 9.04 1.62 3.18
CA ASN A 427 8.87 0.38 3.90
C ASN A 427 7.64 -0.41 3.42
N LEU A 428 6.48 0.25 3.29
CA LEU A 428 5.28 -0.42 2.81
C LEU A 428 5.44 -0.92 1.37
N ALA A 429 6.07 -0.11 0.50
CA ALA A 429 6.37 -0.49 -0.87
C ALA A 429 7.23 -1.77 -0.93
N THR A 430 8.25 -1.91 -0.08
CA THR A 430 9.07 -3.15 -0.06
C THR A 430 8.28 -4.39 0.34
N LEU A 431 7.35 -4.28 1.30
CA LEU A 431 6.45 -5.38 1.68
C LEU A 431 5.56 -5.79 0.51
N ILE A 432 4.89 -4.82 -0.11
CA ILE A 432 3.94 -5.07 -1.20
C ILE A 432 4.65 -5.66 -2.43
N VAL A 433 5.78 -5.07 -2.84
CA VAL A 433 6.53 -5.51 -4.03
C VAL A 433 7.09 -6.92 -3.84
N SER A 434 7.67 -7.22 -2.68
CA SER A 434 8.24 -8.55 -2.40
C SER A 434 7.16 -9.64 -2.36
N MET A 435 6.03 -9.38 -1.70
CA MET A 435 4.89 -10.30 -1.68
C MET A 435 4.33 -10.52 -3.09
N SER A 436 4.11 -9.45 -3.86
CA SER A 436 3.53 -9.52 -5.20
C SER A 436 4.38 -10.38 -6.15
N PHE A 437 5.70 -10.17 -6.15
CA PHE A 437 6.61 -10.96 -7.00
C PHE A 437 6.70 -12.41 -6.54
N PHE A 438 6.83 -12.67 -5.23
CA PHE A 438 6.91 -14.04 -4.73
C PHE A 438 5.63 -14.84 -5.00
N LEU A 439 4.47 -14.24 -4.71
CA LEU A 439 3.16 -14.88 -4.95
C LEU A 439 2.91 -15.13 -6.43
N GLY A 440 3.22 -14.15 -7.29
CA GLY A 440 3.06 -14.31 -8.74
C GLY A 440 3.88 -15.47 -9.32
N LYS A 441 5.10 -15.72 -8.80
CA LYS A 441 5.90 -16.91 -9.20
C LYS A 441 5.38 -18.20 -8.59
N THR A 442 4.99 -18.16 -7.31
CA THR A 442 4.45 -19.32 -6.61
C THR A 442 3.16 -19.83 -7.26
N GLN A 443 2.27 -18.92 -7.66
CA GLN A 443 1.05 -19.26 -8.40
C GLN A 443 1.38 -19.97 -9.71
N LYS A 444 2.32 -19.44 -10.50
CA LYS A 444 2.75 -20.06 -11.76
C LYS A 444 3.36 -21.45 -11.53
N ILE A 445 4.16 -21.63 -10.48
CA ILE A 445 4.74 -22.92 -10.10
C ILE A 445 3.63 -23.93 -9.75
N PHE A 446 2.63 -23.52 -8.97
CA PHE A 446 1.51 -24.39 -8.65
C PHE A 446 0.63 -24.71 -9.87
N GLN A 447 0.46 -23.76 -10.79
CA GLN A 447 -0.19 -24.02 -12.08
C GLN A 447 0.59 -25.07 -12.90
N GLN A 448 1.92 -24.96 -12.99
CA GLN A 448 2.75 -25.99 -13.62
C GLN A 448 2.59 -27.36 -12.96
N ARG A 449 2.51 -27.39 -11.62
CA ARG A 449 2.29 -28.63 -10.88
C ARG A 449 0.94 -29.28 -11.18
N PHE A 450 -0.14 -28.53 -11.08
CA PHE A 450 -1.47 -29.12 -11.11
C PHE A 450 -2.06 -29.24 -12.52
N ASN A 451 -1.64 -28.39 -13.47
CA ASN A 451 -2.09 -28.49 -14.86
C ASN A 451 -1.16 -29.34 -15.72
N HIS A 452 0.17 -29.19 -15.54
CA HIS A 452 1.17 -29.82 -16.41
C HIS A 452 1.90 -30.99 -15.76
N GLY A 453 1.64 -31.27 -14.47
CA GLY A 453 2.20 -32.42 -13.75
C GLY A 453 3.66 -32.25 -13.32
N ILE A 454 4.29 -31.11 -13.64
CA ILE A 454 5.69 -30.82 -13.30
C ILE A 454 5.84 -30.83 -11.77
N PRO A 455 6.73 -31.65 -11.18
CA PRO A 455 6.89 -31.69 -9.73
C PRO A 455 7.36 -30.33 -9.19
N VAL A 456 6.88 -29.93 -8.01
CA VAL A 456 7.30 -28.68 -7.34
C VAL A 456 8.82 -28.64 -7.14
N GLY A 457 9.45 -29.81 -6.95
CA GLY A 457 10.91 -29.97 -6.88
C GLY A 457 11.67 -29.50 -8.14
N GLY A 458 11.02 -29.46 -9.30
CA GLY A 458 11.59 -28.86 -10.52
C GLY A 458 11.89 -27.35 -10.37
N HIS A 459 11.30 -26.70 -9.36
CA HIS A 459 11.53 -25.31 -9.01
C HIS A 459 12.23 -25.15 -7.65
N ASN A 460 13.02 -26.15 -7.20
CA ASN A 460 13.71 -26.07 -5.91
C ASN A 460 14.60 -24.82 -5.78
N GLY A 461 15.22 -24.37 -6.89
CA GLY A 461 15.97 -23.11 -6.91
C GLY A 461 15.13 -21.88 -6.50
N PHE A 462 13.85 -21.84 -6.86
CA PHE A 462 12.94 -20.77 -6.42
C PHE A 462 12.68 -20.85 -4.92
N PHE A 463 12.37 -22.02 -4.37
CA PHE A 463 12.06 -22.10 -2.94
C PHE A 463 13.31 -21.91 -2.07
N LYS A 464 14.45 -22.47 -2.49
CA LYS A 464 15.75 -22.33 -1.79
C LYS A 464 16.20 -20.88 -1.66
N TRP A 465 15.99 -20.06 -2.69
CA TRP A 465 16.47 -18.67 -2.71
C TRP A 465 15.36 -17.63 -2.55
N GLY A 466 14.18 -17.91 -3.08
CA GLY A 466 13.01 -17.04 -3.06
C GLY A 466 12.40 -16.92 -1.68
N VAL A 467 12.32 -18.00 -0.90
CA VAL A 467 11.78 -17.93 0.47
C VAL A 467 12.70 -17.08 1.37
N PRO A 468 14.02 -17.31 1.44
CA PRO A 468 14.90 -16.39 2.15
C PRO A 468 14.87 -14.97 1.59
N ALA A 469 14.78 -14.79 0.27
CA ALA A 469 14.72 -13.46 -0.33
C ALA A 469 13.46 -12.68 0.09
N VAL A 470 12.28 -13.29 0.04
CA VAL A 470 11.03 -12.59 0.45
C VAL A 470 11.05 -12.31 1.94
N LEU A 471 11.49 -13.25 2.77
CA LEU A 471 11.60 -13.04 4.22
C LEU A 471 12.61 -11.95 4.56
N PHE A 472 13.77 -11.94 3.90
CA PHE A 472 14.78 -10.90 4.09
C PHE A 472 14.24 -9.51 3.72
N VAL A 473 13.61 -9.38 2.54
CA VAL A 473 13.04 -8.09 2.11
C VAL A 473 11.91 -7.64 3.04
N GLN A 474 11.13 -8.56 3.59
CA GLN A 474 10.09 -8.22 4.56
C GLN A 474 10.65 -7.83 5.93
N VAL A 475 11.65 -8.54 6.44
CA VAL A 475 12.20 -8.31 7.79
C VAL A 475 13.14 -7.08 7.83
N PHE A 476 13.78 -6.74 6.70
CA PHE A 476 14.72 -5.63 6.62
C PHE A 476 14.15 -4.28 7.09
N PRO A 477 12.96 -3.83 6.64
CA PRO A 477 12.28 -2.65 7.17
C PRO A 477 12.31 -2.50 8.68
N TRP A 478 11.92 -3.56 9.39
CA TRP A 478 11.88 -3.58 10.84
C TRP A 478 13.29 -3.51 11.45
N LEU A 479 14.23 -4.31 10.95
CA LEU A 479 15.62 -4.28 11.44
C LEU A 479 16.26 -2.90 11.25
N PHE A 480 16.04 -2.28 10.09
CA PHE A 480 16.53 -0.95 9.81
C PHE A 480 15.91 0.07 10.77
N ALA A 481 14.59 0.05 10.97
CA ALA A 481 13.91 0.99 11.86
C ALA A 481 14.47 0.94 13.30
N VAL A 482 14.74 -0.27 13.82
CA VAL A 482 15.34 -0.46 15.15
C VAL A 482 16.75 0.13 15.23
N VAL A 483 17.58 -0.08 14.21
CA VAL A 483 18.95 0.47 14.17
C VAL A 483 18.91 1.99 14.00
N ALA A 484 18.10 2.48 13.08
CA ALA A 484 17.94 3.89 12.79
C ALA A 484 17.48 4.66 14.03
N ALA A 485 16.50 4.15 14.77
CA ALA A 485 16.04 4.78 16.02
C ALA A 485 17.19 5.01 17.02
N LYS A 486 18.07 4.02 17.21
CA LYS A 486 19.25 4.15 18.09
C LYS A 486 20.25 5.17 17.58
N VAL A 487 20.49 5.19 16.27
CA VAL A 487 21.41 6.14 15.65
C VAL A 487 20.86 7.57 15.74
N ILE A 488 19.57 7.77 15.46
CA ILE A 488 18.90 9.08 15.58
C ILE A 488 18.97 9.58 17.00
N LEU A 489 18.66 8.74 18.00
CA LEU A 489 18.77 9.11 19.40
C LEU A 489 20.18 9.58 19.74
N LYS A 490 21.20 8.80 19.34
CA LYS A 490 22.60 9.15 19.58
C LYS A 490 23.02 10.46 18.90
N VAL A 491 22.58 10.68 17.66
CA VAL A 491 22.85 11.91 16.91
C VAL A 491 22.17 13.10 17.59
N ASN A 492 20.89 12.97 17.95
CA ASN A 492 20.15 14.03 18.63
C ASN A 492 20.76 14.37 19.98
N THR A 493 21.12 13.37 20.80
CA THR A 493 21.81 13.60 22.07
C THR A 493 23.14 14.31 21.86
N SER A 494 23.94 13.91 20.87
CA SER A 494 25.22 14.55 20.58
C SER A 494 25.08 15.98 20.04
N LEU A 495 23.99 16.29 19.34
CA LEU A 495 23.70 17.64 18.84
C LEU A 495 23.17 18.58 19.92
N LEU A 496 22.55 18.03 20.95
CA LEU A 496 21.98 18.79 22.08
C LEU A 496 22.92 18.82 23.30
N GLU A 497 24.01 18.08 23.29
CA GLU A 497 24.97 18.04 24.40
C GLU A 497 25.58 19.42 24.62
N GLY A 498 25.42 19.96 25.83
CA GLY A 498 25.92 21.28 26.21
C GLY A 498 25.07 22.47 25.76
N VAL A 499 23.93 22.23 25.12
CA VAL A 499 22.99 23.29 24.70
C VAL A 499 22.03 23.60 25.85
N THR A 500 22.07 24.83 26.36
CA THR A 500 21.16 25.31 27.42
C THR A 500 20.10 26.29 26.92
N ASP A 501 20.34 26.94 25.78
CA ASP A 501 19.47 27.96 25.22
C ASP A 501 18.94 27.54 23.84
N ALA A 502 17.69 27.91 23.52
CA ALA A 502 17.04 27.56 22.27
C ALA A 502 17.76 28.11 21.02
N ASP A 503 18.41 29.27 21.15
CA ASP A 503 19.18 29.92 20.07
C ASP A 503 20.46 29.16 19.69
N GLN A 504 20.98 28.35 20.63
CA GLN A 504 22.19 27.56 20.42
C GLN A 504 21.88 26.18 19.81
N VAL A 505 20.60 25.79 19.73
CA VAL A 505 20.20 24.52 19.15
C VAL A 505 20.50 24.52 17.64
N PRO A 506 21.24 23.52 17.12
CA PRO A 506 21.52 23.41 15.70
C PRO A 506 20.31 22.86 14.93
N TRP A 507 19.19 23.60 14.93
CA TRP A 507 17.89 23.19 14.39
C TRP A 507 17.97 22.60 12.97
N GLY A 508 18.78 23.21 12.10
CA GLY A 508 19.05 22.69 10.75
C GLY A 508 19.57 21.26 10.72
N LYS A 509 20.55 20.95 11.57
CA LYS A 509 21.12 19.61 11.65
C LYS A 509 20.14 18.64 12.31
N LEU A 510 19.48 19.06 13.40
CA LEU A 510 18.53 18.24 14.14
C LEU A 510 17.38 17.79 13.24
N MET A 511 16.79 18.72 12.47
CA MET A 511 15.62 18.47 11.63
C MET A 511 15.92 17.68 10.36
N ILE A 512 17.15 17.73 9.84
CA ILE A 512 17.54 17.02 8.61
C ILE A 512 18.17 15.66 8.89
N ALA A 513 18.95 15.51 9.97
CA ALA A 513 19.79 14.33 10.18
C ALA A 513 18.98 13.03 10.25
N GLY A 514 17.89 12.98 11.02
CA GLY A 514 17.08 11.77 11.12
C GLY A 514 16.32 11.43 9.84
N PRO A 515 15.56 12.36 9.22
CA PRO A 515 14.84 12.06 7.98
C PRO A 515 15.78 11.66 6.84
N LEU A 516 16.96 12.30 6.74
CA LEU A 516 18.00 11.90 5.80
C LEU A 516 18.50 10.47 6.08
N LEU A 517 18.80 10.14 7.35
CA LEU A 517 19.21 8.79 7.73
C LEU A 517 18.12 7.78 7.42
N LEU A 518 16.85 8.10 7.73
CA LEU A 518 15.72 7.21 7.49
C LEU A 518 15.50 6.94 6.00
N VAL A 519 15.64 7.94 5.13
CA VAL A 519 15.42 7.74 3.68
C VAL A 519 16.69 7.25 2.98
N VAL A 520 17.77 8.03 3.03
CA VAL A 520 19.00 7.73 2.31
C VAL A 520 19.71 6.53 2.93
N GLY A 521 19.79 6.48 4.26
CA GLY A 521 20.37 5.34 4.96
C GLY A 521 19.61 4.04 4.67
N TYR A 522 18.28 4.09 4.59
CA TYR A 522 17.48 2.93 4.20
C TYR A 522 17.82 2.45 2.80
N LEU A 523 17.81 3.34 1.81
CA LEU A 523 18.09 2.99 0.41
C LEU A 523 19.50 2.42 0.25
N VAL A 524 20.50 3.06 0.86
CA VAL A 524 21.90 2.61 0.80
C VAL A 524 22.08 1.27 1.49
N LEU A 525 21.57 1.09 2.71
CA LEU A 525 21.70 -0.18 3.44
C LEU A 525 20.88 -1.30 2.79
N PHE A 526 19.70 -1.01 2.24
CA PHE A 526 18.90 -1.99 1.52
C PHE A 526 19.62 -2.46 0.25
N TRP A 527 20.26 -1.54 -0.48
CA TRP A 527 21.10 -1.88 -1.61
C TRP A 527 22.33 -2.70 -1.19
N ALA A 528 23.08 -2.24 -0.18
CA ALA A 528 24.29 -2.89 0.33
C ALA A 528 24.01 -4.30 0.84
N ALA A 529 22.90 -4.49 1.56
CA ALA A 529 22.44 -5.78 2.05
C ALA A 529 21.80 -6.65 0.94
N ARG A 530 21.96 -6.27 -0.33
CA ARG A 530 21.49 -6.99 -1.52
C ARG A 530 19.96 -7.11 -1.62
N GLY A 531 19.20 -6.22 -0.97
CA GLY A 531 17.75 -6.16 -1.07
C GLY A 531 17.24 -5.97 -2.50
N ILE A 532 17.86 -5.09 -3.29
CA ILE A 532 17.51 -4.92 -4.72
C ILE A 532 17.76 -6.21 -5.51
N LYS A 533 18.85 -6.95 -5.20
CA LYS A 533 19.15 -8.22 -5.86
C LYS A 533 18.12 -9.30 -5.49
N ALA A 534 17.68 -9.34 -4.23
CA ALA A 534 16.61 -10.23 -3.76
C ALA A 534 15.29 -9.95 -4.48
N VAL A 535 14.87 -8.69 -4.57
CA VAL A 535 13.65 -8.29 -5.30
C VAL A 535 13.76 -8.64 -6.79
N ARG A 536 14.89 -8.33 -7.44
CA ARG A 536 15.13 -8.68 -8.85
C ARG A 536 15.11 -10.19 -9.09
N PHE A 537 15.62 -11.00 -8.16
CA PHE A 537 15.54 -12.46 -8.24
C PHE A 537 14.08 -12.92 -8.26
N LEU A 538 13.25 -12.44 -7.33
CA LEU A 538 11.82 -12.77 -7.27
C LEU A 538 11.10 -12.37 -8.57
N GLN A 539 11.39 -11.18 -9.10
CA GLN A 539 10.79 -10.69 -10.34
C GLN A 539 11.21 -11.51 -11.57
N LYS A 540 12.52 -11.77 -11.72
CA LYS A 540 13.10 -12.35 -12.95
C LYS A 540 13.10 -13.88 -12.98
N TYR A 541 12.80 -14.56 -11.87
CA TYR A 541 12.77 -16.02 -11.84
C TYR A 541 11.87 -16.58 -12.95
N LYS A 542 12.42 -17.41 -13.84
CA LYS A 542 11.67 -18.02 -14.94
C LYS A 542 11.07 -19.32 -14.43
N VAL A 543 9.74 -19.42 -14.50
CA VAL A 543 9.02 -20.66 -14.21
C VAL A 543 8.95 -21.43 -15.52
N THR A 544 9.84 -22.40 -15.68
CA THR A 544 9.96 -23.28 -16.86
C THR A 544 9.15 -24.54 -16.71
#